data_AF-A0A937VG58-F1
#
_entry.id   AF-A0A937VG58-F1
#
_cell.length_a   1.000
_cell.length_b   1.000
_cell.length_c   1.000
_cell.angle_alpha   90.00
_cell.angle_beta   90.00
_cell.angle_gamma   90.00
#
_symmetry.space_group_name_H-M   'P 1'
#
loop_
_entity.id
_entity.type
_entity.pdbx_description
1 polymer ?
#
loop_
_entity_poly.entity_id
_entity_poly.type
_entity_poly.pdbx_seq_one_letter_code
_entity_poly.pdbx_strand_id
1 'polypeptide(L)'
;MKARRRWPRSVAFALVTIATVFWLWFGIGSAYVEGGGLFNWLMHILLPGGIFLFSALVAWRWGWLGGGLFVLEGLVALGFILNAVFRGRLNASTFILMFLTLGFPPLAAGVLFLASCQKHGWLNYWRQRFRRSGPNDKTG
;
A
#
# COMPACT_ATOMS: atom_id res chain seq x y z
N MET A 1 -19.76 21.39 3.93
CA MET A 1 -18.53 20.86 4.55
C MET A 1 -18.20 19.47 3.98
N LYS A 2 -17.31 19.38 2.97
CA LYS A 2 -17.04 18.15 2.17
C LYS A 2 -15.62 17.59 2.35
N ALA A 3 -14.85 18.11 3.31
CA ALA A 3 -13.39 17.92 3.41
C ALA A 3 -12.94 16.70 4.24
N ARG A 4 -13.76 16.19 5.18
CA ARG A 4 -13.31 15.15 6.14
C ARG A 4 -13.17 13.72 5.57
N ARG A 5 -13.53 13.45 4.31
CA ARG A 5 -13.45 12.10 3.71
C ARG A 5 -12.24 11.83 2.82
N ARG A 6 -11.44 12.85 2.45
CA ARG A 6 -10.28 12.67 1.54
C ARG A 6 -8.95 12.48 2.25
N TRP A 7 -8.85 12.88 3.52
CA TRP A 7 -7.63 12.82 4.32
C TRP A 7 -6.94 11.44 4.32
N PRO A 8 -7.63 10.30 4.55
CA PRO A 8 -6.94 9.01 4.60
C PRO A 8 -6.32 8.63 3.25
N ARG A 9 -6.98 9.01 2.16
CA ARG A 9 -6.52 8.72 0.81
C ARG A 9 -5.29 9.56 0.45
N SER A 10 -5.29 10.84 0.83
CA SER A 10 -4.14 11.74 0.64
C SER A 10 -2.93 11.30 1.46
N VAL A 11 -3.13 10.87 2.72
CA VAL A 11 -2.05 10.35 3.57
C VAL A 11 -1.50 9.04 3.01
N ALA A 12 -2.35 8.12 2.59
CA ALA A 12 -1.90 6.87 1.96
C ALA A 12 -1.10 7.13 0.69
N PHE A 13 -1.53 8.06 -0.17
CA PHE A 13 -0.76 8.47 -1.34
C PHE A 13 0.58 9.12 -0.97
N ALA A 14 0.61 10.01 0.02
CA ALA A 14 1.85 10.63 0.46
C ALA A 14 2.84 9.58 0.99
N LEU A 15 2.38 8.61 1.80
CA LEU A 15 3.21 7.52 2.31
C LEU A 15 3.78 6.66 1.18
N VAL A 16 2.94 6.27 0.22
CA VAL A 16 3.36 5.47 -0.94
C VAL A 16 4.33 6.25 -1.81
N THR A 17 4.08 7.53 -2.09
CA THR A 17 4.98 8.36 -2.89
C THR A 17 6.34 8.51 -2.21
N ILE A 18 6.37 8.81 -0.92
CA ILE A 18 7.62 8.93 -0.15
C ILE A 18 8.37 7.60 -0.17
N ALA A 19 7.68 6.49 0.08
CA ALA A 19 8.28 5.15 0.04
C ALA A 19 8.84 4.82 -1.35
N THR A 20 8.08 5.13 -2.42
CA THR A 20 8.49 4.90 -3.81
C THR A 20 9.75 5.70 -4.15
N VAL A 21 9.78 6.99 -3.82
CA VAL A 21 10.94 7.86 -4.07
C VAL A 21 12.16 7.36 -3.29
N PHE A 22 11.98 7.01 -2.02
CA PHE A 22 13.05 6.46 -1.19
C PHE A 22 13.62 5.16 -1.79
N TRP A 23 12.77 4.21 -2.17
CA TRP A 23 13.21 2.93 -2.72
C TRP A 23 13.82 3.03 -4.11
N LEU A 24 13.36 3.96 -4.95
CA LEU A 24 14.01 4.25 -6.24
C LEU A 24 15.41 4.82 -6.02
N TRP A 25 15.55 5.80 -5.13
CA TRP A 25 16.86 6.38 -4.81
C TRP A 25 17.81 5.35 -4.20
N PHE A 26 17.33 4.56 -3.24
CA PHE A 26 18.11 3.50 -2.59
C PHE A 26 18.51 2.42 -3.61
N GLY A 27 17.61 2.00 -4.49
CA GLY A 27 17.89 1.02 -5.54
C GLY A 27 19.00 1.50 -6.49
N ILE A 28 18.97 2.77 -6.89
CA ILE A 28 20.02 3.38 -7.71
C ILE A 28 21.35 3.40 -6.95
N GLY A 29 21.36 3.83 -5.69
CA GLY A 29 22.57 3.89 -4.86
C GLY A 29 23.19 2.51 -4.62
N SER A 30 22.36 1.51 -4.34
CA SER A 30 22.80 0.12 -4.14
C SER A 30 23.40 -0.47 -5.41
N ALA A 31 22.74 -0.29 -6.56
CA ALA A 31 23.23 -0.76 -7.85
C ALA A 31 24.54 -0.10 -8.27
N TYR A 32 24.73 1.18 -7.93
CA TYR A 32 25.97 1.91 -8.16
C TYR A 32 27.13 1.36 -7.32
N VAL A 33 26.91 1.09 -6.03
CA VAL A 33 27.94 0.59 -5.11
C VAL A 33 28.32 -0.86 -5.39
N GLU A 34 27.34 -1.71 -5.75
CA GLU A 34 27.60 -3.13 -6.02
C GLU A 34 28.33 -3.37 -7.34
N GLY A 35 28.40 -2.38 -8.24
CA GLY A 35 29.12 -2.47 -9.52
C GLY A 35 28.61 -3.57 -10.46
N GLY A 36 27.46 -4.19 -10.14
CA GLY A 36 26.86 -5.23 -10.96
C GLY A 36 26.35 -4.67 -12.29
N GLY A 37 26.39 -5.49 -13.35
CA GLY A 37 25.95 -5.08 -14.69
C GLY A 37 24.48 -4.63 -14.76
N LEU A 38 24.05 -4.24 -15.97
CA LEU A 38 22.70 -3.72 -16.28
C LEU A 38 21.54 -4.51 -15.66
N PHE A 39 21.66 -5.82 -15.55
CA PHE A 39 20.65 -6.67 -14.93
C PHE A 39 20.52 -6.47 -13.41
N ASN A 40 21.64 -6.26 -12.69
CA ASN A 40 21.61 -5.97 -11.25
C ASN A 40 20.93 -4.63 -10.95
N TRP A 41 21.18 -3.64 -11.81
CA TRP A 41 20.52 -2.33 -11.77
C TRP A 41 19.01 -2.44 -11.94
N LEU A 42 18.55 -3.17 -12.96
CA LEU A 42 17.13 -3.38 -13.19
C LEU A 42 16.46 -4.03 -11.98
N MET A 43 17.06 -5.09 -11.42
CA MET A 43 16.50 -5.77 -10.26
C MET A 43 16.42 -4.87 -9.03
N HIS A 44 17.46 -4.09 -8.74
CA HIS A 44 17.48 -3.19 -7.59
C HIS A 44 16.48 -2.03 -7.66
N ILE A 45 16.15 -1.57 -8.87
CA ILE A 45 15.21 -0.46 -9.07
C ILE A 45 13.76 -0.97 -9.20
N LEU A 46 13.55 -2.05 -9.98
CA LEU A 46 12.21 -2.55 -10.30
C LEU A 46 11.57 -3.34 -9.16
N LEU A 47 12.33 -4.16 -8.42
CA LEU A 47 11.74 -5.02 -7.39
C LEU A 47 11.17 -4.24 -6.21
N PRO A 48 11.87 -3.27 -5.59
CA PRO A 48 11.25 -2.45 -4.56
C PRO A 48 10.46 -1.30 -5.18
N GLY A 49 11.12 -0.36 -5.87
CA GLY A 49 10.48 0.88 -6.33
C GLY A 49 9.41 0.67 -7.41
N GLY A 50 9.66 -0.23 -8.36
CA GLY A 50 8.72 -0.53 -9.45
C GLY A 50 7.42 -1.17 -8.98
N ILE A 51 7.50 -2.11 -8.03
CA ILE A 51 6.32 -2.77 -7.44
C ILE A 51 5.45 -1.74 -6.70
N PHE A 52 6.06 -0.89 -5.85
CA PHE A 52 5.35 0.20 -5.19
C PHE A 52 4.66 1.16 -6.16
N LEU A 53 5.35 1.54 -7.24
CA LEU A 53 4.81 2.43 -8.26
C LEU A 53 3.63 1.79 -9.01
N PHE A 54 3.75 0.52 -9.36
CA PHE A 54 2.69 -0.23 -10.02
C PHE A 54 1.44 -0.30 -9.13
N SER A 55 1.59 -0.66 -7.85
CA SER A 55 0.48 -0.70 -6.91
C SER A 55 -0.11 0.68 -6.62
N ALA A 56 0.69 1.74 -6.64
CA ALA A 56 0.20 3.12 -6.56
C ALA A 56 -0.70 3.48 -7.75
N LEU A 57 -0.29 3.12 -8.98
CA LEU A 57 -1.07 3.32 -10.20
C LEU A 57 -2.37 2.53 -10.18
N VAL A 58 -2.33 1.27 -9.72
CA VAL A 58 -3.53 0.45 -9.56
C VAL A 58 -4.46 1.05 -8.50
N ALA A 59 -3.93 1.51 -7.36
CA ALA A 59 -4.70 2.19 -6.31
C ALA A 59 -5.35 3.49 -6.79
N TRP A 60 -4.69 4.21 -7.70
CA TRP A 60 -5.23 5.41 -8.33
C TRP A 60 -6.50 5.09 -9.12
N ARG A 61 -6.47 4.03 -9.93
CA ARG A 61 -7.59 3.65 -10.79
C ARG A 61 -8.66 2.82 -10.04
N TRP A 62 -8.27 1.98 -9.09
CA TRP A 62 -9.09 1.02 -8.36
C TRP A 62 -8.73 1.00 -6.87
N GLY A 63 -9.26 1.95 -6.08
CA GLY A 63 -8.87 2.13 -4.67
C GLY A 63 -9.02 0.90 -3.76
N TRP A 64 -9.92 -0.04 -4.07
CA TRP A 64 -10.07 -1.28 -3.30
C TRP A 64 -9.03 -2.34 -3.68
N LEU A 65 -8.75 -2.51 -4.97
CA LEU A 65 -7.70 -3.42 -5.47
C LEU A 65 -6.32 -2.92 -5.04
N GLY A 66 -6.06 -1.63 -5.12
CA GLY A 66 -4.80 -1.05 -4.67
C GLY A 66 -4.58 -1.18 -3.16
N GLY A 67 -5.64 -1.05 -2.36
CA GLY A 67 -5.56 -1.31 -0.92
C GLY A 67 -5.19 -2.77 -0.62
N GLY A 68 -5.81 -3.71 -1.33
CA GLY A 68 -5.48 -5.14 -1.23
C GLY A 68 -4.05 -5.45 -1.67
N LEU A 69 -3.60 -4.88 -2.79
CA LEU A 69 -2.24 -5.02 -3.31
C LEU A 69 -1.21 -4.52 -2.31
N PHE A 70 -1.40 -3.34 -1.73
CA PHE A 70 -0.48 -2.79 -0.73
C PHE A 70 -0.41 -3.64 0.56
N VAL A 71 -1.54 -4.20 1.01
CA VAL A 71 -1.51 -5.14 2.14
C VAL A 71 -0.74 -6.41 1.78
N LEU A 72 -0.97 -6.95 0.58
CA LEU A 72 -0.30 -8.16 0.11
C LEU A 72 1.21 -7.93 -0.05
N GLU A 73 1.62 -6.80 -0.61
CA GLU A 73 3.03 -6.39 -0.70
C GLU A 73 3.67 -6.25 0.68
N GLY A 74 2.99 -5.59 1.62
CA GLY A 74 3.48 -5.47 2.99
C GLY A 74 3.63 -6.83 3.68
N LEU A 75 2.71 -7.77 3.44
CA LEU A 75 2.80 -9.14 3.97
C LEU A 75 3.94 -9.94 3.34
N VAL A 76 4.13 -9.82 2.02
CA VAL A 76 5.26 -10.46 1.32
C VAL A 76 6.59 -9.91 1.82
N ALA A 77 6.69 -8.58 1.96
CA ALA A 77 7.86 -7.92 2.55
C ALA A 77 8.13 -8.40 3.98
N LEU A 78 7.09 -8.48 4.81
CA LEU A 78 7.22 -8.97 6.19
C LEU A 78 7.66 -10.44 6.23
N GLY A 79 7.09 -11.29 5.38
CA GLY A 79 7.48 -12.70 5.26
C GLY A 79 8.94 -12.86 4.84
N PHE A 80 9.41 -12.05 3.89
CA PHE A 80 10.81 -12.02 3.46
C PHE A 80 11.75 -11.61 4.60
N ILE A 81 11.40 -10.54 5.32
CA ILE A 81 12.17 -10.06 6.48
C ILE A 81 12.21 -11.12 7.58
N LEU A 82 11.08 -11.70 7.96
CA LEU A 82 10.99 -12.73 9.00
C LEU A 82 11.79 -13.97 8.63
N ASN A 83 11.69 -14.45 7.39
CA ASN A 83 12.49 -15.58 6.91
C ASN A 83 14.00 -15.29 7.03
N ALA A 84 14.44 -14.08 6.73
CA ALA A 84 15.84 -13.69 6.87
C ALA A 84 16.29 -13.59 8.35
N VAL A 85 15.40 -13.14 9.26
CA VAL A 85 15.64 -13.16 10.71
C VAL A 85 15.73 -14.59 11.25
N PHE A 86 14.79 -15.47 10.89
CA PHE A 86 14.78 -16.87 11.34
C PHE A 86 16.01 -17.65 10.85
N ARG A 87 16.58 -17.26 9.72
CA ARG A 87 17.85 -17.81 9.20
C ARG A 87 19.10 -17.18 9.84
N GLY A 88 18.95 -16.30 10.82
CA GLY A 88 20.05 -15.63 11.52
C GLY A 88 20.85 -14.65 10.65
N ARG A 89 20.29 -14.22 9.50
CA ARG A 89 20.99 -13.36 8.53
C ARG A 89 20.82 -11.86 8.80
N LEU A 90 19.95 -11.49 9.73
CA LEU A 90 19.62 -10.10 10.02
C LEU A 90 19.76 -9.81 11.51
N ASN A 91 20.43 -8.69 11.81
CA ASN A 91 20.47 -8.12 13.15
C ASN A 91 19.15 -7.40 13.47
N ALA A 92 18.87 -7.22 14.76
CA ALA A 92 17.65 -6.53 15.22
C ALA A 92 17.52 -5.10 14.65
N SER A 93 18.63 -4.38 14.50
CA SER A 93 18.67 -3.05 13.89
C SER A 93 18.26 -3.08 12.41
N THR A 94 18.80 -4.02 11.63
CA THR A 94 18.44 -4.21 10.22
C THR A 94 16.99 -4.62 10.07
N PHE A 95 16.48 -5.48 10.95
CA PHE A 95 15.07 -5.86 10.99
C PHE A 95 14.16 -4.64 11.17
N ILE A 96 14.44 -3.78 12.17
CA ILE A 96 13.64 -2.58 12.43
C ILE A 96 13.67 -1.63 11.22
N LEU A 97 14.85 -1.42 10.62
CA LEU A 97 15.02 -0.59 9.43
C LEU A 97 14.22 -1.12 8.24
N MET A 98 14.36 -2.41 7.92
CA MET A 98 13.61 -3.03 6.82
C MET A 98 12.11 -3.02 7.10
N PHE A 99 11.70 -3.25 8.35
CA PHE A 99 10.28 -3.18 8.72
C PHE A 99 9.73 -1.76 8.53
N LEU A 100 10.41 -0.72 9.02
CA LEU A 100 9.95 0.66 8.90
C LEU A 100 9.93 1.18 7.46
N THR A 101 10.85 0.73 6.61
CA THR A 101 11.04 1.28 5.26
C THR A 101 10.40 0.42 4.16
N LEU A 102 10.37 -0.90 4.32
CA LEU A 102 9.83 -1.84 3.33
C LEU A 102 8.43 -2.32 3.70
N GLY A 103 8.22 -2.73 4.96
CA GLY A 103 6.98 -3.38 5.39
C GLY A 103 5.89 -2.40 5.83
N PHE A 104 6.24 -1.41 6.64
CA PHE A 104 5.30 -0.50 7.30
C PHE A 104 4.58 0.45 6.33
N PRO A 105 5.25 1.10 5.35
CA PRO A 105 4.59 2.04 4.44
C PRO A 105 3.47 1.41 3.59
N PRO A 106 3.66 0.27 2.89
CA PRO A 106 2.59 -0.35 2.11
C PRO A 106 1.51 -0.90 3.03
N LEU A 107 1.85 -1.48 4.17
CA LEU A 107 0.87 -2.05 5.09
C LEU A 107 -0.04 -0.95 5.70
N ALA A 108 0.56 0.17 6.11
CA ALA A 108 -0.18 1.34 6.59
C ALA A 108 -1.05 1.95 5.48
N ALA A 109 -0.52 2.10 4.27
CA ALA A 109 -1.27 2.63 3.12
C ALA A 109 -2.44 1.70 2.73
N GLY A 110 -2.21 0.40 2.67
CA GLY A 110 -3.20 -0.62 2.35
C GLY A 110 -4.34 -0.67 3.37
N VAL A 111 -4.01 -0.64 4.67
CA VAL A 111 -5.00 -0.58 5.75
C VAL A 111 -5.82 0.72 5.68
N LEU A 112 -5.17 1.87 5.46
CA LEU A 112 -5.88 3.15 5.28
C LEU A 112 -6.82 3.12 4.06
N PHE A 113 -6.38 2.54 2.95
CA PHE A 113 -7.20 2.40 1.74
C PHE A 113 -8.41 1.51 1.99
N LEU A 114 -8.22 0.32 2.58
CA LEU A 114 -9.29 -0.61 2.92
C LEU A 114 -10.30 0.00 3.89
N ALA A 115 -9.82 0.66 4.95
CA ALA A 115 -10.69 1.36 5.92
C ALA A 115 -11.50 2.49 5.26
N SER A 116 -10.90 3.21 4.31
CA SER A 116 -11.60 4.26 3.55
C SER A 116 -12.65 3.70 2.59
N CYS A 117 -12.40 2.52 2.01
CA CYS A 117 -13.28 1.86 1.05
C CYS A 117 -14.47 1.16 1.75
N GLN A 118 -14.25 0.45 2.85
CA GLN A 118 -15.31 -0.20 3.63
C GLN A 118 -16.34 0.82 4.14
N LYS A 119 -15.88 1.99 4.59
CA LYS A 119 -16.76 3.07 5.05
C LYS A 119 -17.64 3.62 3.92
N HIS A 120 -17.21 3.55 2.67
CA HIS A 120 -18.01 3.97 1.50
C HIS A 120 -18.99 2.87 1.05
N GLY A 121 -18.57 1.61 1.05
CA GLY A 121 -19.42 0.47 0.68
C GLY A 121 -20.59 0.27 1.63
N TRP A 122 -20.35 0.29 2.94
CA TRP A 122 -21.39 0.20 3.96
C TRP A 122 -22.43 1.33 3.82
N LEU A 123 -21.97 2.58 3.71
CA LEU A 123 -22.87 3.73 3.58
C LEU A 123 -23.71 3.71 2.31
N ASN A 124 -23.18 3.18 1.20
CA ASN A 124 -23.93 3.03 -0.03
C ASN A 124 -24.95 1.89 0.04
N TYR A 125 -24.57 0.76 0.65
CA TYR A 125 -25.47 -0.37 0.87
C TYR A 125 -26.69 0.03 1.71
N TRP A 126 -26.48 0.67 2.85
CA TRP A 126 -27.59 1.12 3.71
C TRP A 126 -28.41 2.24 3.07
N ARG A 127 -27.78 3.16 2.34
CA ARG A 127 -28.50 4.20 1.60
C ARG A 127 -29.42 3.60 0.53
N GLN A 128 -28.97 2.57 -0.20
CA GLN A 128 -29.82 1.86 -1.17
C GLN A 128 -30.95 1.09 -0.50
N ARG A 129 -30.67 0.45 0.65
CA ARG A 129 -31.67 -0.30 1.42
C ARG A 129 -32.78 0.62 1.93
N PHE A 130 -32.46 1.75 2.55
CA PHE A 130 -33.47 2.69 3.03
C PHE A 130 -34.20 3.45 1.91
N ARG A 131 -33.61 3.58 0.72
CA ARG A 131 -34.31 4.16 -0.44
C ARG A 131 -35.36 3.24 -1.05
N ARG A 132 -35.22 1.92 -0.88
CA ARG A 132 -36.22 0.93 -1.29
C ARG A 132 -37.32 0.70 -0.25
N SER A 133 -37.11 1.14 0.99
CA SER A 133 -38.08 1.06 2.09
C SER A 133 -38.85 2.37 2.31
N GLY A 134 -38.88 3.27 1.33
CA GLY A 134 -39.77 4.42 1.37
C GLY A 134 -41.23 3.96 1.37
N PRO A 135 -42.13 4.61 2.12
CA PRO A 135 -43.54 4.21 2.26
C PRO A 135 -44.28 4.37 0.93
N ASN A 136 -44.22 3.31 0.13
CA ASN A 136 -44.79 3.08 -1.20
C ASN A 136 -46.20 2.50 -1.32
N ASP A 137 -46.81 2.06 -0.22
CA ASP A 137 -47.87 1.05 -0.30
C ASP A 137 -49.10 1.50 0.51
N LYS A 138 -49.64 2.63 0.06
CA LYS A 138 -51.06 2.87 -0.25
C LYS A 138 -52.10 2.22 0.67
N THR A 139 -52.63 3.07 1.54
CA THR A 139 -54.08 3.21 1.75
C THR A 139 -54.80 3.36 0.41
N GLY A 140 -55.82 2.53 0.18
CA GLY A 140 -56.70 2.58 -0.99
C GLY A 140 -57.40 1.25 -1.18
#